data_AF-A0A4R5IWB9-F1
#
_entry.id   AF-A0A4R5IWB9-F1
#
_cell.length_a   1.000
_cell.length_b   1.000
_cell.length_c   1.000
_cell.angle_alpha   90.00
_cell.angle_beta   90.00
_cell.angle_gamma   90.00
#
_symmetry.space_group_name_H-M   'P 1'
#
loop_
_entity.id
_entity.type
_entity.pdbx_description
1 polymer ?
#
loop_
_entity_poly.entity_id
_entity_poly.type
_entity_poly.pdbx_seq_one_letter_code
_entity_poly.pdbx_strand_id
1 'polypeptide(L)'
;MFRHAPDVPTGPSIELAAWLMMETERGERYLVGINLSRGTARVSSVIETLDASTMQVTTHSGRVYSLRGIGSVAMEARLTWSLWCRGNAVLWWRDVTDEYEPAMRASLSGSGYGTSLRAALRSR
;
A
#
# COMPACT_ATOMS: atom_id res chain seq x y z
N MET A 1 -19.97 18.43 24.04
CA MET A 1 -18.96 17.44 23.59
C MET A 1 -19.04 17.35 22.08
N PHE A 2 -18.17 18.06 21.35
CA PHE A 2 -18.06 17.88 19.90
C PHE A 2 -17.15 16.67 19.66
N ARG A 3 -17.71 15.59 19.10
CA ARG A 3 -16.89 14.51 18.55
C ARG A 3 -16.14 15.11 17.36
N HIS A 4 -14.83 15.28 17.49
CA HIS A 4 -13.98 15.54 16.34
C HIS A 4 -14.11 14.31 15.43
N ALA A 5 -14.77 14.46 14.28
CA ALA A 5 -14.57 13.50 13.21
C ALA A 5 -13.08 13.56 12.85
N PRO A 6 -12.39 12.42 12.68
CA PRO A 6 -11.04 12.46 12.12
C PRO A 6 -11.14 13.18 10.78
N ASP A 7 -10.23 14.11 10.55
CA ASP A 7 -10.15 14.90 9.33
C ASP A 7 -10.07 13.92 8.15
N VAL A 8 -11.16 13.76 7.40
CA VAL A 8 -11.17 12.88 6.24
C VAL A 8 -10.41 13.61 5.16
N PRO A 9 -9.26 13.09 4.67
CA PRO A 9 -8.50 13.76 3.63
C PRO A 9 -9.42 14.01 2.43
N THR A 10 -9.71 15.29 2.16
CA THR A 10 -10.70 15.72 1.15
C THR A 10 -10.13 15.65 -0.29
N GLY A 11 -8.87 15.22 -0.44
CA GLY A 11 -8.27 14.93 -1.73
C GLY A 11 -8.82 13.63 -2.34
N PRO A 12 -8.67 13.42 -3.67
CA PRO A 12 -9.09 12.18 -4.30
C PRO A 12 -8.26 11.02 -3.74
N SER A 13 -8.83 10.26 -2.81
CA SER A 13 -8.21 9.05 -2.28
C SER A 13 -8.21 7.95 -3.35
N ILE A 14 -7.07 7.29 -3.52
CA ILE A 14 -6.90 6.21 -4.49
C ILE A 14 -6.77 4.91 -3.71
N GLU A 15 -7.71 3.99 -3.93
CA GLU A 15 -7.57 2.63 -3.39
C GLU A 15 -6.59 1.84 -4.24
N LEU A 16 -5.56 1.30 -3.59
CA LEU A 16 -4.49 0.55 -4.25
C LEU A 16 -4.38 -0.84 -3.64
N ALA A 17 -4.52 -1.86 -4.48
CA ALA A 17 -4.35 -3.26 -4.10
C ALA A 17 -3.10 -3.86 -4.74
N ALA A 18 -2.75 -5.07 -4.28
CA ALA A 18 -1.66 -5.87 -4.82
C ALA A 18 -0.35 -5.05 -4.97
N TRP A 19 -0.01 -4.33 -3.91
CA TRP A 19 0.94 -3.24 -3.93
C TRP A 19 2.36 -3.69 -3.57
N LEU A 20 3.33 -2.87 -3.97
CA LEU A 20 4.75 -2.98 -3.72
C LEU A 20 5.29 -1.65 -3.24
N MET A 21 6.27 -1.70 -2.34
CA MET A 21 7.09 -0.55 -1.97
C MET A 21 8.45 -0.70 -2.66
N MET A 22 8.80 0.27 -3.49
CA MET A 22 10.04 0.25 -4.26
C MET A 22 10.93 1.42 -3.85
N GLU A 23 12.22 1.15 -3.61
CA GLU A 23 13.22 2.17 -3.31
C GLU A 23 14.23 2.26 -4.46
N THR A 24 14.52 3.48 -4.94
CA THR A 24 15.47 3.72 -6.03
C THR A 24 16.88 3.98 -5.50
N GLU A 25 17.88 4.06 -6.40
CA GLU A 25 19.25 4.44 -6.04
C GLU A 25 19.39 5.82 -5.39
N ARG A 26 18.34 6.64 -5.47
CA ARG A 26 18.28 8.00 -4.90
C ARG A 26 17.74 8.00 -3.46
N GLY A 27 17.39 6.83 -2.93
CA GLY A 27 16.73 6.70 -1.62
C GLY A 27 15.25 7.11 -1.64
N GLU A 28 14.68 7.36 -2.82
CA GLU A 28 13.27 7.73 -2.98
C GLU A 28 12.41 6.47 -2.95
N ARG A 29 11.29 6.54 -2.22
CA ARG A 29 10.34 5.42 -2.10
C ARG A 29 9.08 5.68 -2.88
N TYR A 30 8.61 4.66 -3.59
CA TYR A 30 7.43 4.71 -4.45
C TYR A 30 6.50 3.57 -4.13
N LEU A 31 5.20 3.85 -4.28
CA LEU A 31 4.16 2.86 -4.20
C LEU A 31 3.78 2.43 -5.62
N VAL A 32 3.71 1.11 -5.84
CA VAL A 32 3.26 0.53 -7.10
C VAL A 32 2.13 -0.44 -6.82
N GLY A 33 1.09 -0.49 -7.63
CA GLY A 33 -0.01 -1.44 -7.42
C GLY A 33 -1.16 -1.24 -8.39
N ILE A 34 -2.28 -1.93 -8.13
CA ILE A 34 -3.49 -1.87 -8.94
C ILE A 34 -4.45 -0.85 -8.35
N ASN A 35 -4.76 0.19 -9.13
CA ASN A 35 -5.80 1.14 -8.79
C ASN A 35 -7.17 0.47 -8.95
N LEU A 36 -7.86 0.24 -7.85
CA LEU A 36 -9.13 -0.50 -7.87
C LEU A 36 -10.24 0.21 -8.64
N SER A 37 -10.24 1.55 -8.67
CA SER A 37 -11.26 2.32 -9.41
C SER A 37 -11.09 2.21 -10.93
N ARG A 38 -9.85 1.99 -11.40
CA ARG A 38 -9.52 1.96 -12.84
C ARG A 38 -9.15 0.58 -13.35
N GLY A 39 -8.89 -0.37 -12.46
CA GLY A 39 -8.39 -1.70 -12.81
C GLY A 39 -6.99 -1.70 -13.44
N THR A 40 -6.23 -0.61 -13.31
CA THR A 40 -4.93 -0.45 -13.96
C THR A 40 -3.80 -0.33 -12.96
N ALA A 41 -2.64 -0.87 -13.35
CA ALA A 41 -1.41 -0.70 -12.59
C ALA A 41 -0.92 0.76 -12.64
N ARG A 42 -0.31 1.22 -11.56
CA ARG A 42 0.19 2.60 -11.42
C ARG A 42 1.41 2.65 -10.51
N VAL A 43 2.33 3.57 -10.81
CA VAL A 43 3.38 4.07 -9.89
C VAL A 43 2.95 5.42 -9.31
N SER A 44 3.14 5.62 -8.01
CA SER A 44 2.90 6.90 -7.34
C SER A 44 4.02 7.92 -7.62
N SER A 45 3.88 9.14 -7.10
CA SER A 45 5.06 9.97 -6.84
C SER A 45 5.77 9.50 -5.56
N VAL A 46 6.90 10.13 -5.20
CA VAL A 46 7.65 9.83 -3.97
C VAL A 46 6.72 9.82 -2.76
N ILE A 47 6.86 8.81 -1.91
CA ILE A 47 6.13 8.68 -0.64
C ILE A 47 6.66 9.74 0.34
N GLU A 48 5.75 10.47 0.96
CA GLU A 48 6.07 11.43 2.03
C GLU A 48 5.78 10.85 3.40
N THR A 49 4.58 10.30 3.58
CA THR A 49 4.20 9.66 4.84
C THR A 49 3.50 8.33 4.59
N LEU A 50 3.66 7.43 5.55
CA LEU A 50 2.99 6.15 5.59
C LEU A 50 2.49 5.93 7.02
N ASP A 51 1.18 5.71 7.13
CA ASP A 51 0.54 5.30 8.38
C ASP A 51 0.08 3.86 8.24
N ALA A 52 0.87 2.95 8.83
CA ALA A 52 0.59 1.51 8.81
C ALA A 52 -0.69 1.16 9.59
N SER A 53 -1.10 1.98 10.56
CA SER A 53 -2.30 1.74 11.37
C SER A 53 -3.59 1.95 10.58
N THR A 54 -3.59 2.95 9.70
CA THR A 54 -4.74 3.29 8.85
C THR A 54 -4.60 2.78 7.42
N MET A 55 -3.48 2.13 7.08
CA MET A 55 -3.15 1.69 5.73
C MET A 55 -3.14 2.86 4.73
N GLN A 56 -2.71 4.05 5.15
CA GLN A 56 -2.68 5.24 4.31
C GLN A 56 -1.26 5.66 3.94
N VAL A 57 -1.09 6.09 2.70
CA VAL A 57 0.17 6.63 2.18
C VAL A 57 -0.10 7.97 1.55
N THR A 58 0.66 8.99 1.94
CA THR A 58 0.68 10.28 1.26
C THR A 58 1.94 10.39 0.40
N THR A 59 1.83 11.14 -0.68
CA THR A 59 2.90 11.25 -1.68
C THR A 59 3.14 12.71 -2.01
N HIS A 60 4.33 13.03 -2.51
CA HIS A 60 4.77 14.38 -2.85
C HIS A 60 3.82 15.15 -3.79
N SER A 61 3.01 14.44 -4.57
CA SER A 61 1.96 15.07 -5.39
C SER A 61 0.69 15.48 -4.63
N GLY A 62 0.65 15.30 -3.31
CA GLY A 62 -0.54 15.52 -2.46
C GLY A 62 -1.59 14.41 -2.55
N ARG A 63 -1.31 13.30 -3.26
CA ARG A 63 -2.25 12.16 -3.36
C ARG A 63 -2.20 11.30 -2.11
N VAL A 64 -3.39 10.88 -1.67
CA VAL A 64 -3.58 9.91 -0.59
C VAL A 64 -3.96 8.56 -1.20
N TYR A 65 -3.23 7.52 -0.82
CA TYR A 65 -3.49 6.15 -1.22
C TYR A 65 -3.98 5.34 -0.02
N SER A 66 -5.09 4.65 -0.20
CA SER A 66 -5.63 3.69 0.77
C SER A 66 -5.25 2.29 0.33
N LEU A 67 -4.33 1.65 1.05
CA LEU A 67 -3.81 0.33 0.70
C LEU A 67 -4.80 -0.77 1.07
N ARG A 68 -5.04 -1.69 0.13
CA ARG A 68 -6.00 -2.79 0.25
C ARG A 68 -5.28 -4.13 0.15
N GLY A 69 -5.48 -4.99 1.15
CA GLY A 69 -4.82 -6.28 1.25
C GLY A 69 -3.32 -6.17 1.59
N ILE A 70 -2.71 -7.31 1.89
CA ILE A 70 -1.27 -7.47 2.18
C ILE A 70 -0.81 -8.79 1.58
N GLY A 71 0.41 -8.87 1.05
CA GLY A 71 1.01 -10.11 0.58
C GLY A 71 0.56 -10.57 -0.81
N SER A 72 -0.31 -9.81 -1.47
CA SER A 72 -0.58 -10.02 -2.89
C SER A 72 0.24 -9.04 -3.72
N VAL A 73 0.86 -9.54 -4.78
CA VAL A 73 1.60 -8.72 -5.74
C VAL A 73 1.12 -9.07 -7.13
N ALA A 74 0.71 -8.06 -7.90
CA ALA A 74 0.30 -8.26 -9.28
C ALA A 74 1.51 -8.24 -10.22
N MET A 75 1.54 -9.14 -11.22
CA MET A 75 2.57 -9.12 -12.26
C MET A 75 2.56 -7.78 -13.02
N GLU A 76 1.37 -7.24 -13.25
CA GLU A 76 1.15 -5.95 -13.90
C GLU A 76 1.78 -4.80 -13.13
N ALA A 77 1.79 -4.87 -11.79
CA ALA A 77 2.48 -3.88 -10.95
C ALA A 77 4.00 -3.95 -11.17
N ARG A 78 4.60 -5.15 -11.19
CA ARG A 78 6.03 -5.35 -11.47
C ARG A 78 6.43 -4.90 -12.88
N LEU A 79 5.60 -5.19 -13.88
CA LEU A 79 5.82 -4.73 -15.26
C LEU A 79 5.74 -3.21 -15.36
N THR A 80 4.74 -2.61 -14.72
CA THR A 80 4.56 -1.15 -14.68
C THR A 80 5.73 -0.46 -13.99
N TRP A 81 6.25 -1.02 -12.90
CA TRP A 81 7.47 -0.53 -12.26
C TRP A 81 8.68 -0.56 -13.20
N SER A 82 8.89 -1.68 -13.89
CA SER A 82 10.01 -1.84 -14.83
C SER A 82 9.97 -0.81 -15.96
N LEU A 83 8.78 -0.58 -16.54
CA LEU A 83 8.58 0.44 -17.58
C LEU A 83 8.80 1.85 -17.04
N TRP A 84 8.29 2.13 -15.83
CA TRP A 84 8.48 3.42 -15.18
C TRP A 84 9.95 3.72 -14.90
N CYS A 85 10.72 2.74 -14.40
CA CYS A 85 12.17 2.89 -14.18
C CYS A 85 12.90 3.29 -15.47
N ARG A 86 12.59 2.62 -16.58
CA ARG A 86 13.16 2.95 -17.89
C ARG A 86 12.83 4.36 -18.34
N GLY A 87 11.59 4.81 -18.12
CA GLY A 87 11.15 6.17 -18.46
C GLY A 87 11.74 7.27 -17.57
N ASN A 88 12.15 6.95 -16.35
CA ASN A 88 12.64 7.91 -15.34
C ASN A 88 14.14 7.81 -15.07
N ALA A 89 14.87 7.02 -15.87
CA ALA A 89 16.31 6.79 -15.72
C ALA A 89 16.71 6.33 -14.30
N VAL A 90 15.91 5.43 -13.72
CA VAL A 90 16.26 4.70 -12.50
C VAL A 90 17.21 3.57 -12.88
N LEU A 91 18.41 3.59 -12.33
CA LEU A 91 19.49 2.65 -12.67
C LEU A 91 19.47 1.42 -11.77
N TRP A 92 19.07 1.59 -10.51
CA TRP A 92 18.99 0.51 -9.55
C TRP A 92 17.82 0.73 -8.59
N TRP A 93 17.20 -0.37 -8.20
CA TRP A 93 16.09 -0.33 -7.25
C TRP A 93 16.04 -1.62 -6.46
N ARG A 94 15.37 -1.56 -5.31
CA ARG A 94 15.05 -2.73 -4.50
C ARG A 94 13.59 -2.73 -4.07
N ASP A 95 13.04 -3.94 -3.96
CA ASP A 95 11.74 -4.20 -3.36
C ASP A 95 11.90 -4.13 -1.84
N VAL A 96 11.22 -3.18 -1.19
CA VAL A 96 11.28 -2.94 0.26
C VAL A 96 9.93 -3.24 0.93
N THR A 97 9.05 -3.98 0.25
CA THR A 97 7.70 -4.30 0.73
C THR A 97 7.72 -4.97 2.12
N ASP A 98 8.70 -5.86 2.35
CA ASP A 98 8.88 -6.57 3.61
C ASP A 98 9.23 -5.66 4.80
N GLU A 99 9.73 -4.44 4.56
CA GLU A 99 9.96 -3.45 5.62
C GLU A 99 8.63 -2.92 6.22
N TYR A 100 7.52 -3.03 5.48
CA TYR A 100 6.23 -2.42 5.83
C TYR A 100 5.13 -3.44 6.13
N GLU A 101 5.12 -4.57 5.42
CA GLU A 101 4.06 -5.59 5.60
C GLU A 101 3.85 -6.02 7.05
N PRO A 102 4.89 -6.26 7.88
CA PRO A 102 4.67 -6.74 9.24
C PRO A 102 3.86 -5.76 10.10
N ALA A 103 4.19 -4.47 10.03
CA ALA A 103 3.48 -3.43 10.78
C ALA A 103 2.02 -3.30 10.31
N MET A 104 1.81 -3.28 8.99
CA MET A 104 0.48 -3.23 8.38
C MET A 104 -0.37 -4.46 8.73
N ARG A 105 0.24 -5.65 8.71
CA ARG A 105 -0.43 -6.92 9.04
C ARG A 105 -0.82 -6.98 10.51
N ALA A 106 0.01 -6.44 11.40
CA ALA A 106 -0.33 -6.29 12.81
C ALA A 106 -1.55 -5.37 12.99
N SER A 107 -1.61 -4.26 12.26
CA SER A 107 -2.75 -3.32 12.32
C SER A 107 -4.06 -3.92 11.84
N LEU A 108 -4.05 -4.75 10.78
CA LEU A 108 -5.25 -5.49 10.36
C LEU A 108 -5.70 -6.54 11.38
N SER A 109 -4.75 -7.20 12.05
CA SER A 109 -5.02 -8.23 13.06
C SER A 109 -5.57 -7.63 14.38
N GLY A 110 -5.15 -6.41 14.72
CA GLY A 110 -5.63 -5.66 15.89
C GLY A 110 -6.99 -4.96 15.71
N SER A 111 -7.48 -4.87 14.47
CA SER A 111 -8.71 -4.13 14.11
C SER A 111 -10.01 -4.95 14.26
N GLY A 112 -9.97 -6.20 14.77
CA GLY A 112 -11.18 -6.98 14.99
C GLY A 112 -11.81 -7.58 13.72
N TYR A 113 -11.05 -7.75 12.63
CA TYR A 113 -11.38 -8.73 11.57
C TYR A 113 -10.94 -10.14 12.00
N GLY A 114 -11.40 -10.54 13.18
CA GLY A 114 -11.14 -11.85 13.78
C GLY A 114 -12.45 -12.45 14.25
N THR A 115 -13.28 -12.94 13.32
CA THR A 115 -14.30 -13.94 13.68
C THR A 115 -14.39 -15.03 12.62
N SER A 116 -14.04 -16.24 13.07
CA SER A 116 -14.40 -17.55 12.54
C SER A 116 -13.54 -18.18 11.44
N LEU A 117 -12.45 -18.84 11.85
CA LEU A 117 -12.09 -20.17 11.31
C LEU A 117 -11.17 -21.00 12.22
N ARG A 118 -11.37 -20.93 13.55
CA ARG A 118 -10.74 -21.85 14.51
C ARG A 118 -11.73 -22.29 15.59
N ALA A 119 -12.82 -22.92 15.18
CA ALA A 119 -13.68 -23.70 16.06
C ALA A 119 -14.32 -24.87 15.29
N ALA A 120 -13.48 -25.67 14.64
CA ALA A 120 -13.81 -27.04 14.27
C ALA A 120 -12.49 -27.81 14.30
N LEU A 121 -12.51 -29.04 14.80
CA LEU A 121 -11.36 -29.92 15.07
C LEU A 121 -10.75 -29.79 16.47
N ARG A 122 -11.55 -30.15 17.48
CA ARG A 122 -11.15 -31.16 18.48
C ARG A 122 -12.33 -31.53 19.38
N SER A 123 -13.11 -32.50 18.92
CA SER A 123 -13.96 -33.34 19.77
C SER A 123 -14.25 -34.63 19.02
N ARG A 124 -13.34 -35.60 19.14
CA ARG A 124 -13.61 -37.03 19.15
C ARG A 124 -12.57 -37.69 20.05
#